data_AF-A0A5C6RMQ3-F1
#
_entry.id   AF-A0A5C6RMQ3-F1
#
_cell.length_a   1.000
_cell.length_b   1.000
_cell.length_c   1.000
_cell.angle_alpha   90.00
_cell.angle_beta   90.00
_cell.angle_gamma   90.00
#
_symmetry.space_group_name_H-M   'P 1'
#
loop_
_entity.id
_entity.type
_entity.pdbx_description
1 polymer ?
#
loop_
_entity_poly.entity_id
_entity_poly.type
_entity_poly.pdbx_seq_one_letter_code
_entity_poly.pdbx_strand_id
1 'polypeptide(L)'
;MNAKQYYRKWLLRAPLGLVLIGFGACLIAESAMVKFAGAPWQSWVPYGTLALVALNTGVSIFGDAVLQRARYERAIEKEEKQRV
;
A
#
# COMPACT_ATOMS: atom_id res chain seq x y z
N MET A 1 -16.78 -22.02 0.51
CA MET A 1 -15.74 -21.00 0.76
C MET A 1 -16.40 -19.75 1.34
N ASN A 2 -16.01 -19.28 2.53
CA ASN A 2 -16.80 -18.34 3.34
C ASN A 2 -16.46 -16.86 3.07
N ALA A 3 -17.48 -16.04 2.75
CA ALA A 3 -17.36 -14.60 2.45
C ALA A 3 -16.66 -13.77 3.55
N LYS A 4 -16.73 -14.20 4.82
CA LYS A 4 -16.05 -13.55 5.96
C LYS A 4 -14.52 -13.53 5.85
N GLN A 5 -13.89 -14.48 5.16
CA GLN A 5 -12.42 -14.52 5.02
C GLN A 5 -11.89 -13.47 4.03
N TYR A 6 -12.69 -13.09 3.02
CA TYR A 6 -12.32 -12.03 2.08
C TYR A 6 -12.30 -10.67 2.76
N TYR A 7 -13.33 -10.35 3.56
CA TYR A 7 -13.41 -9.09 4.28
C TYR A 7 -12.26 -8.92 5.29
N ARG A 8 -11.87 -10.00 5.98
CA ARG A 8 -10.76 -9.96 6.96
C ARG A 8 -9.38 -9.86 6.32
N LYS A 9 -9.15 -10.53 5.18
CA LYS A 9 -7.91 -10.35 4.39
C LYS A 9 -7.84 -8.96 3.77
N TRP A 10 -8.98 -8.43 3.36
CA TRP A 10 -9.11 -7.09 2.79
C TRP A 10 -8.82 -5.98 3.81
N LEU A 11 -9.43 -6.07 5.00
CA LEU A 11 -9.22 -5.14 6.12
C LEU A 11 -7.80 -5.14 6.66
N LEU A 12 -7.04 -6.22 6.48
CA LEU A 12 -5.63 -6.26 6.88
C LEU A 12 -4.71 -5.70 5.78
N ARG A 13 -5.03 -5.90 4.50
CA ARG A 13 -4.21 -5.42 3.38
C ARG A 13 -4.18 -3.89 3.28
N ALA A 14 -5.30 -3.22 3.52
CA ALA A 14 -5.36 -1.75 3.48
C ALA A 14 -4.44 -1.07 4.52
N PRO A 15 -4.53 -1.34 5.83
CA PRO A 15 -3.64 -0.75 6.82
C PRO A 15 -2.19 -1.24 6.67
N LEU A 16 -1.97 -2.49 6.24
CA LEU A 16 -0.62 -3.01 6.02
C LEU A 16 0.06 -2.31 4.82
N GLY A 17 -0.68 -2.03 3.74
CA GLY A 17 -0.23 -1.19 2.64
C GLY A 17 0.06 0.25 3.10
N LEU A 18 -0.80 0.84 3.92
CA LEU A 18 -0.61 2.19 4.46
C LEU A 18 0.64 2.28 5.37
N VAL A 19 0.87 1.28 6.21
CA VAL A 19 2.07 1.19 7.06
C VAL A 19 3.34 1.04 6.20
N LEU A 20 3.29 0.23 5.14
CA LEU A 20 4.40 0.10 4.19
C LEU A 20 4.72 1.41 3.45
N ILE A 21 3.69 2.18 3.07
CA ILE A 21 3.86 3.50 2.46
C ILE A 21 4.54 4.45 3.47
N GLY A 22 4.05 4.51 4.71
CA GLY A 22 4.65 5.33 5.76
C GLY A 22 6.09 4.94 6.06
N PHE A 23 6.36 3.64 6.17
CA PHE A 23 7.71 3.10 6.35
C PHE A 23 8.64 3.49 5.20
N GLY A 24 8.20 3.30 3.95
CA GLY A 24 8.95 3.74 2.77
C GLY A 24 9.22 5.25 2.76
N ALA A 25 8.25 6.07 3.15
CA ALA A 25 8.43 7.52 3.26
C ALA A 25 9.48 7.91 4.32
N CYS A 26 9.48 7.25 5.48
CA CYS A 26 10.50 7.47 6.51
C CYS A 26 11.91 7.10 6.03
N LEU A 27 12.06 5.97 5.33
CA LEU A 27 13.33 5.55 4.74
C LEU A 27 13.81 6.50 3.62
N ILE A 28 12.90 7.06 2.83
CA ILE A 28 13.24 8.11 1.85
C ILE A 28 13.77 9.34 2.57
N ALA A 29 13.12 9.76 3.66
CA ALA A 29 13.56 10.91 4.45
C ALA A 29 14.95 10.68 5.06
N GLU A 30 15.20 9.49 5.60
CA GLU A 30 16.49 9.11 6.15
C GLU A 30 17.60 9.09 5.08
N SER A 31 17.35 8.44 3.94
CA SER A 31 18.25 8.43 2.79
C SER A 31 18.56 9.86 2.30
N ALA A 32 17.56 10.75 2.27
CA ALA A 32 17.73 12.15 1.94
C ALA A 32 18.61 12.87 2.97
N MET A 33 18.40 12.67 4.26
CA MET A 33 19.25 13.24 5.31
C MET A 33 20.71 12.74 5.21
N VAL A 34 20.93 11.46 4.94
CA VAL A 34 22.27 10.88 4.73
C VAL A 34 22.94 11.50 3.49
N LYS A 35 22.18 11.72 2.41
CA LYS A 35 22.65 12.47 1.24
C LYS A 35 23.03 13.91 1.60
N PHE A 36 22.23 14.61 2.38
CA PHE A 36 22.51 15.98 2.83
C PHE A 36 23.71 16.07 3.78
N ALA A 37 23.98 15.02 4.56
CA ALA A 37 25.14 14.92 5.43
C ALA A 37 26.48 14.70 4.69
N GLY A 38 26.47 14.66 3.34
CA GLY A 38 27.68 14.53 2.53
C GLY A 38 28.17 13.09 2.36
N ALA A 39 27.35 12.09 2.70
CA ALA A 39 27.71 10.70 2.52
C ALA A 39 27.87 10.32 1.03
N PRO A 40 28.77 9.39 0.69
CA PRO A 40 28.97 8.93 -0.68
C PRO A 40 27.70 8.31 -1.26
N TRP A 41 27.52 8.45 -2.57
CA TRP A 41 26.34 7.98 -3.31
C TRP A 41 26.03 6.50 -3.11
N GLN A 42 27.07 5.67 -2.94
CA GLN A 42 26.93 4.23 -2.68
C GLN A 42 26.21 3.93 -1.35
N SER A 43 26.20 4.87 -0.41
CA SER A 43 25.58 4.68 0.91
C SER A 43 24.12 5.09 0.96
N TRP A 44 23.67 6.09 0.19
CA TRP A 44 22.27 6.54 0.26
C TRP A 44 21.41 6.06 -0.91
N VAL A 45 22.00 5.79 -2.08
CA VAL A 45 21.28 5.29 -3.27
C VAL A 45 20.59 3.94 -3.01
N PRO A 46 21.26 2.88 -2.52
CA PRO A 46 20.60 1.59 -2.32
C PRO A 46 19.50 1.66 -1.26
N TYR A 47 19.68 2.44 -0.20
CA TYR A 47 18.65 2.68 0.81
C TYR A 47 17.46 3.43 0.21
N GLY A 48 17.70 4.46 -0.61
CA GLY A 48 16.65 5.18 -1.32
C GLY A 48 15.89 4.29 -2.30
N THR A 49 16.58 3.40 -3.02
CA THR A 49 15.96 2.42 -3.93
C THR A 49 15.09 1.42 -3.15
N LEU A 50 15.60 0.87 -2.04
CA LEU A 50 14.82 -0.01 -1.16
C LEU A 50 13.58 0.71 -0.62
N ALA A 51 13.72 1.98 -0.24
CA ALA A 51 12.61 2.80 0.23
C ALA A 51 11.53 3.00 -0.86
N LEU A 52 11.95 3.28 -2.10
CA LEU A 52 11.06 3.39 -3.26
C LEU A 52 10.34 2.07 -3.57
N VAL A 53 11.03 0.94 -3.47
CA VAL A 53 10.43 -0.40 -3.66
C VAL A 53 9.39 -0.67 -2.59
N ALA A 54 9.70 -0.40 -1.32
CA ALA A 54 8.77 -0.57 -0.21
C ALA A 54 7.53 0.34 -0.38
N LEU A 55 7.73 1.60 -0.76
CA LEU A 55 6.65 2.56 -0.99
C LEU A 55 5.76 2.12 -2.15
N ASN A 56 6.33 1.77 -3.32
CA ASN A 56 5.55 1.32 -4.47
C ASN A 56 4.79 0.03 -4.18
N THR A 57 5.42 -0.91 -3.46
CA THR A 57 4.75 -2.15 -3.03
C THR A 57 3.58 -1.84 -2.10
N GLY A 58 3.76 -0.92 -1.14
CA GLY A 58 2.69 -0.44 -0.26
C GLY A 58 1.52 0.19 -1.03
N VAL A 59 1.82 1.04 -2.02
CA VAL A 59 0.81 1.65 -2.90
C VAL A 59 0.04 0.61 -3.69
N SER A 60 0.70 -0.39 -4.28
CA SER A 60 0.03 -1.47 -5.02
C SER A 60 -0.91 -2.29 -4.13
N ILE A 61 -0.45 -2.67 -2.93
CA ILE A 61 -1.27 -3.45 -1.96
C ILE A 61 -2.46 -2.62 -1.48
N PHE A 62 -2.25 -1.34 -1.19
CA PHE A 62 -3.32 -0.42 -0.80
C PHE A 62 -4.33 -0.21 -1.93
N GLY A 63 -3.86 -0.02 -3.18
CA GLY A 63 -4.70 0.14 -4.35
C GLY A 63 -5.58 -1.07 -4.64
N ASP A 64 -5.01 -2.28 -4.57
CA ASP A 64 -5.77 -3.53 -4.72
C ASP A 64 -6.83 -3.70 -3.64
N ALA A 65 -6.52 -3.30 -2.40
CA ALA A 65 -7.54 -3.25 -1.35
C ALA A 65 -8.64 -2.26 -1.75
N VAL A 66 -8.36 -0.98 -2.02
CA VAL A 66 -9.41 -0.02 -2.38
C VAL A 66 -10.27 -0.50 -3.57
N LEU A 67 -9.65 -1.08 -4.60
CA LEU A 67 -10.35 -1.63 -5.75
C LEU A 67 -11.30 -2.78 -5.39
N GLN A 68 -10.87 -3.69 -4.52
CA GLN A 68 -11.69 -4.81 -4.08
C GLN A 68 -12.91 -4.34 -3.26
N ARG A 69 -12.79 -3.25 -2.50
CA ARG A 69 -13.93 -2.59 -1.82
C ARG A 69 -14.93 -2.03 -2.81
N ALA A 70 -14.44 -1.26 -3.78
CA ALA A 70 -15.29 -0.61 -4.77
C ALA A 70 -16.04 -1.64 -5.63
N ARG A 71 -15.38 -2.76 -5.98
CA ARG A 71 -16.03 -3.88 -6.68
C ARG A 71 -17.10 -4.56 -5.83
N TYR A 72 -16.87 -4.73 -4.53
CA TYR A 72 -17.86 -5.30 -3.60
C TYR A 72 -19.10 -4.42 -3.49
N GLU A 73 -18.92 -3.11 -3.32
CA GLU A 73 -20.02 -2.14 -3.20
C GLU A 73 -20.87 -2.08 -4.48
N ARG A 74 -20.23 -2.05 -5.65
CA ARG A 74 -20.92 -2.10 -6.95
C ARG A 74 -21.66 -3.42 -7.21
N ALA A 75 -21.19 -4.53 -6.66
CA ALA A 75 -21.87 -5.82 -6.81
C ALA A 75 -23.18 -5.85 -6.00
N ILE A 76 -23.15 -5.34 -4.76
CA ILE A 76 -24.33 -5.22 -3.90
C ILE A 76 -25.38 -4.30 -4.55
N GLU A 77 -24.95 -3.14 -5.08
CA GLU A 77 -25.87 -2.18 -5.71
C GLU A 77 -26.59 -2.77 -6.94
N LYS A 78 -25.90 -3.63 -7.71
CA LYS A 78 -26.52 -4.36 -8.84
C LYS A 78 -27.53 -5.40 -8.37
N GLU A 79 -27.24 -6.12 -7.30
CA GLU A 79 -28.17 -7.11 -6.73
C GLU A 79 -29.43 -6.45 -6.16
N GLU A 80 -29.32 -5.28 -5.53
CA GLU A 80 -30.48 -4.49 -5.11
C GLU A 80 -31.29 -4.04 -6.32
N LYS A 81 -30.67 -3.42 -7.33
CA LYS A 81 -31.38 -2.94 -8.54
C LYS A 81 -32.08 -4.04 -9.34
N GLN A 82 -31.67 -5.30 -9.21
CA GLN A 82 -32.28 -6.42 -9.91
C GLN A 82 -33.43 -7.08 -9.12
N ARG A 83 -33.58 -6.74 -7.83
CA ARG A 83 -34.68 -7.19 -6.97
C ARG A 83 -35.86 -6.22 -6.90
N VAL A 84 -35.68 -4.98 -7.36
CA VAL A 84 -36.74 -3.96 -7.50
C VAL A 84 -37.26 -3.97 -8.93
#